data_AF-A0A077JBX4-F1
#
_entry.id   AF-A0A077JBX4-F1
#
_cell.length_a   1.000
_cell.length_b   1.000
_cell.length_c   1.000
_cell.angle_alpha   90.00
_cell.angle_beta   90.00
_cell.angle_gamma   90.00
#
_symmetry.space_group_name_H-M   'P 1'
#
loop_
_entity.id
_entity.type
_entity.pdbx_description
1 polymer ?
#
loop_
_entity_poly.entity_id
_entity_poly.type
_entity_poly.pdbx_seq_one_letter_code
_entity_poly.pdbx_strand_id
1 'polypeptide(L)'
;MANLRKSNLQNCQTTCYQRQGDKLLSPENCTLSIEFDHLENGLTWEIVTRSGQKYYYRNNGEDIELWSHLMQQWFRVDQVDWFPGKEKVLCWDNFCAEWSELPLD
;
A
#
# COMPACT_ATOMS: atom_id res chain seq x y z
N MET A 1 3.35 25.45 12.95
CA MET A 1 4.51 24.54 13.01
C MET A 1 4.04 23.27 13.69
N ALA A 2 3.67 22.24 12.91
CA ALA A 2 3.21 20.97 13.47
C ALA A 2 4.43 20.17 13.94
N ASN A 3 4.40 19.70 15.18
CA ASN A 3 5.43 18.85 15.77
C ASN A 3 5.38 17.48 15.09
N LEU A 4 6.35 17.24 14.20
CA LEU A 4 6.62 15.93 13.59
C LEU A 4 7.04 14.94 14.68
N ARG A 5 6.12 14.08 15.14
CA ARG A 5 6.52 12.90 15.91
C ARG A 5 7.06 11.87 14.93
N LYS A 6 8.37 11.62 14.98
CA LYS A 6 8.95 10.39 14.41
C LYS A 6 8.35 9.22 15.18
N SER A 7 7.33 8.58 14.60
CA SER A 7 6.88 7.28 15.07
C SER A 7 8.05 6.30 15.00
N ASN A 8 8.21 5.48 16.04
CA ASN A 8 9.16 4.35 16.05
C ASN A 8 8.79 3.45 14.86
N LEU A 9 9.53 3.56 13.76
CA LEU A 9 9.25 2.86 12.50
C LEU A 9 9.29 1.35 12.72
N GLN A 10 8.11 0.72 12.65
CA GLN A 10 8.00 -0.72 12.55
C GLN A 10 8.04 -1.06 11.07
N ASN A 11 9.22 -1.48 10.59
CA ASN A 11 9.35 -1.99 9.23
C ASN A 11 8.70 -3.37 9.17
N CYS A 12 7.62 -3.49 8.41
CA CYS A 12 6.96 -4.76 8.16
C CYS A 12 7.40 -5.31 6.80
N GLN A 13 7.26 -6.61 6.59
CA GLN A 13 7.42 -7.21 5.27
C GLN A 13 6.05 -7.62 4.73
N THR A 14 5.89 -7.59 3.42
CA THR A 14 4.72 -8.14 2.72
C THR A 14 5.19 -8.79 1.42
N THR A 15 4.38 -9.67 0.85
CA THR A 15 4.61 -10.20 -0.49
C THR A 15 3.95 -9.30 -1.54
N CYS A 16 4.72 -8.85 -2.52
CA CYS A 16 4.24 -8.09 -3.66
C CYS A 16 4.27 -8.89 -4.95
N TYR A 17 3.50 -8.42 -5.92
CA TYR A 17 3.33 -9.04 -7.22
C TYR A 17 3.20 -7.97 -8.31
N GLN A 18 3.50 -8.37 -9.54
CA GLN A 18 3.11 -7.65 -10.74
C GLN A 18 1.83 -8.27 -11.32
N ARG A 19 0.81 -7.46 -11.56
CA ARG A 19 -0.43 -7.87 -12.22
C ARG A 19 -0.25 -7.85 -13.72
N GLN A 20 -0.59 -8.96 -14.37
CA GLN A 20 -0.73 -9.04 -15.82
C GLN A 20 -2.06 -9.71 -16.16
N GLY A 21 -3.10 -8.88 -16.39
CA GLY A 21 -4.46 -9.34 -16.62
C GLY A 21 -5.05 -10.04 -15.38
N ASP A 22 -5.33 -11.33 -15.52
CA ASP A 22 -5.86 -12.24 -14.50
C ASP A 22 -4.78 -13.07 -13.80
N LYS A 23 -3.50 -12.65 -13.91
CA LYS A 23 -2.36 -13.32 -13.26
C LYS A 23 -1.57 -12.39 -12.36
N LEU A 24 -1.05 -12.97 -11.29
CA LEU A 24 -0.02 -12.38 -10.42
C LEU A 24 1.32 -13.04 -10.76
N LEU A 25 2.30 -12.21 -11.07
CA LEU A 25 3.64 -12.61 -11.47
C LEU A 25 4.68 -12.05 -10.50
N SER A 26 5.88 -12.62 -10.55
CA SER A 26 7.06 -12.10 -9.86
C SER A 26 6.84 -11.85 -8.36
N PRO A 27 6.42 -12.88 -7.57
CA PRO A 27 6.32 -12.72 -6.13
C PRO A 27 7.66 -12.28 -5.55
N GLU A 28 7.66 -11.18 -4.80
CA GLU A 28 8.84 -10.67 -4.12
C GLU A 28 8.51 -10.13 -2.73
N ASN A 29 9.50 -10.14 -1.84
CA ASN A 29 9.36 -9.50 -0.54
C ASN A 29 9.53 -7.99 -0.70
N CYS A 30 8.51 -7.23 -0.28
CA CYS A 30 8.57 -5.80 -0.14
C CYS A 30 8.77 -5.40 1.32
N THR A 31 9.35 -4.23 1.51
CA THR A 31 9.43 -3.58 2.81
C THR A 31 8.33 -2.54 2.92
N LEU A 32 7.62 -2.53 4.04
CA LEU A 32 6.62 -1.55 4.41
C LEU A 32 7.18 -0.60 5.46
N SER A 33 6.97 0.70 5.30
CA SER A 33 7.37 1.71 6.28
C SER A 33 6.38 2.86 6.35
N ILE A 34 6.17 3.42 7.55
CA ILE A 34 5.41 4.67 7.72
C ILE A 34 6.23 5.80 7.12
N GLU A 35 5.64 6.53 6.17
CA GLU A 35 6.26 7.70 5.57
C GLU A 35 5.86 8.98 6.32
N PHE A 36 4.54 9.18 6.51
CA PHE A 36 4.00 10.41 7.10
C PHE A 36 2.73 10.17 7.92
N ASP A 37 2.58 10.94 9.00
CA ASP A 37 1.35 11.06 9.78
C ASP A 37 0.66 12.38 9.39
N HIS A 38 -0.44 12.29 8.67
CA HIS A 38 -1.25 13.42 8.25
C HIS A 38 -2.41 13.63 9.21
N LEU A 39 -2.50 14.82 9.80
CA LEU A 39 -3.60 15.21 10.69
C LEU A 39 -5.00 15.01 10.08
N GLU A 40 -5.13 15.11 8.76
CA GLU A 40 -6.42 15.01 8.05
C GLU A 40 -6.61 13.67 7.33
N ASN A 41 -5.53 12.94 7.01
CA ASN A 41 -5.57 11.78 6.11
C ASN A 41 -4.98 10.50 6.73
N GLY A 42 -4.66 10.53 8.03
CA GLY A 42 -4.06 9.40 8.75
C GLY A 42 -2.63 9.08 8.33
N LEU A 43 -2.26 7.81 8.46
CA LEU A 43 -0.91 7.34 8.17
C LEU A 43 -0.75 7.02 6.68
N THR A 44 0.23 7.64 6.05
CA THR A 44 0.74 7.25 4.74
C THR A 44 1.86 6.23 4.91
N TRP A 45 1.69 5.12 4.21
CA TRP A 45 2.62 4.01 4.17
C TRP A 45 3.30 3.94 2.81
N GLU A 46 4.60 3.69 2.85
CA GLU A 46 5.44 3.42 1.70
C GLU A 46 5.70 1.91 1.62
N ILE A 47 5.53 1.34 0.43
CA ILE A 47 5.90 -0.03 0.08
C ILE A 47 7.06 0.03 -0.91
N VAL A 48 8.19 -0.55 -0.53
CA VAL A 48 9.41 -0.58 -1.35
C VAL A 48 9.68 -2.00 -1.83
N THR A 49 9.69 -2.19 -3.15
CA THR A 49 10.05 -3.46 -3.79
C THR A 49 11.55 -3.73 -3.66
N ARG A 50 11.99 -4.95 -3.98
CA ARG A 50 13.42 -5.28 -4.00
C ARG A 50 14.20 -4.47 -5.05
N SER A 51 13.53 -4.08 -6.14
CA SER A 51 14.10 -3.23 -7.18
C SER A 51 14.17 -1.75 -6.77
N GLY A 52 13.65 -1.37 -5.60
CA GLY A 52 13.62 0.00 -5.10
C GLY A 52 12.46 0.84 -5.64
N GLN A 53 11.48 0.22 -6.30
CA GLN A 53 10.25 0.90 -6.70
C GLN A 53 9.41 1.16 -5.45
N LYS A 54 8.77 2.33 -5.41
CA LYS A 54 8.01 2.82 -4.27
C LYS A 54 6.56 2.93 -4.66
N TYR A 55 5.69 2.42 -3.79
CA TYR A 55 4.24 2.48 -3.90
C TYR A 55 3.68 3.00 -2.59
N TYR A 56 2.51 3.62 -2.64
CA TYR A 56 1.94 4.27 -1.47
C TYR A 56 0.49 3.91 -1.26
N TYR A 57 0.14 3.69 0.00
CA TYR A 57 -1.23 3.66 0.45
C TYR A 57 -1.36 4.52 1.71
N ARG A 58 -2.56 5.02 1.99
CA ARG A 58 -2.85 5.66 3.27
C ARG A 58 -4.13 5.10 3.84
N ASN A 59 -4.20 5.11 5.16
CA ASN A 59 -5.37 4.70 5.91
C ASN A 59 -5.76 5.82 6.87
N ASN A 60 -7.00 6.29 6.73
CA ASN A 60 -7.56 7.36 7.54
C ASN A 60 -8.49 6.85 8.67
N GLY A 61 -8.54 5.53 8.87
CA GLY A 61 -9.35 4.85 9.89
C GLY A 61 -10.73 4.41 9.41
N GLU A 62 -11.23 4.97 8.32
CA GLU A 62 -12.53 4.61 7.72
C GLU A 62 -12.37 4.01 6.32
N ASP A 63 -11.41 4.52 5.55
CA ASP A 63 -11.14 4.16 4.16
C ASP A 63 -9.63 3.95 3.93
N ILE A 64 -9.33 3.15 2.90
CA ILE A 64 -7.99 2.99 2.36
C ILE A 64 -7.91 3.75 1.04
N GLU A 65 -6.84 4.50 0.85
CA GLU A 65 -6.53 5.14 -0.42
C GLU A 65 -5.20 4.67 -0.97
N LEU A 66 -5.13 4.47 -2.28
CA LEU A 66 -3.95 4.03 -3.00
C LEU A 66 -3.47 5.15 -3.92
N TRP A 67 -2.15 5.31 -4.04
CA TRP A 67 -1.57 6.25 -4.99
C TRP A 67 -1.40 5.57 -6.35
N SER A 68 -2.10 6.05 -7.38
CA SER A 68 -1.85 5.63 -8.75
C SER A 68 -0.69 6.42 -9.34
N HIS A 69 0.37 5.73 -9.75
CA HIS A 69 1.47 6.34 -10.48
C HIS A 69 1.07 6.67 -11.92
N LEU A 70 0.12 5.92 -12.49
CA LEU A 70 -0.40 6.19 -13.84
C LEU A 70 -1.22 7.49 -13.89
N MET A 71 -2.09 7.70 -12.91
CA MET A 71 -2.99 8.85 -12.86
C MET A 71 -2.45 10.03 -12.03
N GLN A 72 -1.39 9.82 -11.24
CA GLN A 72 -0.80 10.81 -10.34
C GLN A 72 -1.83 11.36 -9.33
N GLN A 73 -2.64 10.46 -8.76
CA GLN A 73 -3.66 10.82 -7.77
C GLN A 73 -3.94 9.69 -6.78
N TRP A 74 -4.49 10.06 -5.63
CA TRP A 74 -5.06 9.12 -4.67
C TRP A 74 -6.42 8.65 -5.13
N PHE A 75 -6.71 7.38 -4.94
CA PHE A 75 -8.03 6.81 -5.19
C PHE A 75 -8.46 5.96 -4.01
N ARG A 76 -9.75 6.02 -3.68
CA ARG A 76 -10.34 5.23 -2.60
C ARG A 76 -10.54 3.80 -3.06
N VAL A 77 -10.19 2.89 -2.18
CA VAL A 77 -10.47 1.46 -2.32
C VAL A 77 -11.90 1.27 -1.85
N ASP A 78 -12.82 1.17 -2.80
CA ASP A 78 -14.17 0.71 -2.50
C ASP A 78 -14.13 -0.79 -2.15
N GLN A 79 -15.25 -1.33 -1.68
CA GLN A 79 -15.36 -2.62 -0.97
C GLN A 79 -14.68 -3.84 -1.64
N VAL A 80 -14.28 -3.80 -2.92
CA VAL A 80 -13.62 -4.91 -3.62
C VAL A 80 -12.64 -4.43 -4.74
N ASP A 81 -11.41 -4.03 -4.37
CA ASP A 81 -10.24 -4.00 -5.31
C ASP A 81 -9.31 -5.22 -5.13
N TRP A 82 -9.88 -6.32 -4.64
CA TRP A 82 -9.16 -7.58 -4.45
C TRP A 82 -8.85 -8.24 -5.79
N PHE A 83 -7.65 -8.80 -5.91
CA PHE A 83 -7.34 -9.67 -7.03
C PHE A 83 -8.33 -10.84 -7.05
N PRO A 84 -9.03 -11.12 -8.18
CA PRO A 84 -10.04 -12.16 -8.24
C PRO A 84 -9.52 -13.53 -7.78
N GLY A 85 -10.22 -14.16 -6.84
CA GLY A 85 -9.83 -15.45 -6.27
C GLY A 85 -8.69 -15.39 -5.25
N LYS A 86 -8.21 -14.20 -4.87
CA LYS A 86 -7.27 -13.98 -3.77
C LYS A 86 -7.74 -12.81 -2.89
N GLU A 87 -8.62 -13.11 -1.93
CA GLU A 87 -9.23 -12.17 -0.96
C GLU A 87 -8.23 -11.39 -0.07
N LYS A 88 -6.93 -11.58 -0.26
CA LYS A 88 -5.86 -10.95 0.53
C LYS A 88 -4.85 -10.20 -0.33
N VAL A 89 -5.05 -10.09 -1.64
CA VAL A 89 -4.12 -9.36 -2.52
C VAL A 89 -4.83 -8.14 -3.07
N LEU A 90 -4.38 -6.95 -2.66
CA LEU A 90 -4.88 -5.69 -3.20
C LEU A 90 -4.00 -5.25 -4.36
N CYS A 91 -4.62 -4.75 -5.42
CA CYS A 91 -3.91 -4.32 -6.62
C CYS A 91 -4.25 -2.89 -7.00
N TRP A 92 -3.24 -2.13 -7.43
CA TRP A 92 -3.40 -0.82 -8.05
C TRP A 92 -2.39 -0.61 -9.16
N ASP A 93 -2.82 0.03 -10.25
CA ASP A 93 -2.11 0.03 -11.52
C ASP A 93 -1.74 -1.42 -11.93
N ASN A 94 -0.44 -1.72 -12.05
CA ASN A 94 0.10 -3.05 -12.33
C ASN A 94 0.76 -3.69 -11.09
N PHE A 95 0.69 -3.06 -9.92
CA PHE A 95 1.29 -3.54 -8.69
C PHE A 95 0.22 -4.17 -7.79
N CYS A 96 0.60 -5.21 -7.06
CA CYS A 96 -0.23 -5.77 -6.01
C CYS A 96 0.59 -6.11 -4.78
N ALA A 97 -0.04 -6.10 -3.61
CA ALA A 97 0.57 -6.50 -2.35
C ALA A 97 -0.39 -7.37 -1.53
N GLU A 98 0.16 -8.28 -0.72
CA GLU A 98 -0.58 -9.01 0.27
C GLU A 98 -1.00 -8.08 1.41
N TRP A 99 -2.32 -7.93 1.54
CA TRP A 99 -2.99 -6.97 2.41
C TRP A 99 -3.16 -7.46 3.84
N SER A 100 -3.15 -8.79 4.05
CA SER A 100 -3.35 -9.38 5.39
C SER A 100 -2.25 -9.04 6.39
N GLU A 101 -1.16 -8.44 5.93
CA GLU A 101 0.00 -8.05 6.75
C GLU A 101 0.14 -6.52 6.86
N LEU A 102 -0.81 -5.76 6.31
CA LEU A 102 -0.79 -4.31 6.39
C LEU A 102 -1.45 -3.84 7.70
N PRO A 103 -0.80 -2.96 8.45
CA PRO A 103 -1.43 -2.30 9.59
C PRO A 103 -2.54 -1.38 9.09
N LEU A 104 -3.78 -1.72 9.47
CA LEU A 104 -5.00 -0.99 9.14
C LEU A 104 -5.63 -0.28 10.35
N ASP A 105 -4.98 -0.34 11.51
CA ASP A 105 -5.39 0.30 12.76
C ASP A 105 -4.47 1.49 13.10
#